data_AF-A0A351KTZ2-F1
#
_entry.id   AF-A0A351KTZ2-F1
#
_cell.length_a   1.000
_cell.length_b   1.000
_cell.length_c   1.000
_cell.angle_alpha   90.00
_cell.angle_beta   90.00
_cell.angle_gamma   90.00
#
_symmetry.space_group_name_H-M   'P 1'
#
loop_
_entity.id
_entity.type
_entity.pdbx_description
1 polymer ?
#
loop_
_entity_poly.entity_id
_entity_poly.type
_entity_poly.pdbx_seq_one_letter_code
_entity_poly.pdbx_strand_id
1 'polypeptide(L)'
;AYRPAHVETRVTSWRKDDTRLHVDSFPSNPTGGLRLLRVFTNINPNGLPRTWRVGEPFKDYAARFIPSTKAMWPGQAWAMDALGLTKSKRSPYDHLMGQLHDLGKHDLDYQKNAPQLTLDIPPGATWVVFSDQVLHAVMSGQFMLEQTFYLKPEHLKDPAKGPLRILEQLTGRSLLTQ
;
A
#
# COMPACT_ATOMS: atom_id res chain seq x y z
N ALA A 1 9.15 -13.07 -4.27
CA ALA A 1 8.97 -13.43 -2.85
C ALA A 1 8.03 -14.63 -2.74
N TYR A 2 8.30 -15.53 -1.80
CA TYR A 2 7.46 -16.69 -1.51
C TYR A 2 6.90 -16.56 -0.10
N ARG A 3 5.58 -16.75 0.06
CA ARG A 3 4.88 -16.66 1.36
C ARG A 3 4.28 -18.04 1.73
N PRO A 4 5.02 -18.92 2.44
CA PRO A 4 4.56 -20.26 2.81
C PRO A 4 3.64 -20.30 4.03
N ALA A 5 3.70 -19.28 4.88
CA ALA A 5 2.97 -19.28 6.14
C ALA A 5 1.49 -18.94 5.92
N HIS A 6 0.64 -19.59 6.71
CA HIS A 6 -0.77 -19.23 6.90
C HIS A 6 -0.89 -17.74 7.22
N VAL A 7 -1.94 -17.11 6.68
CA VAL A 7 -2.25 -15.72 6.99
C VAL A 7 -2.98 -15.63 8.33
N GLU A 8 -3.88 -16.59 8.61
CA GLU A 8 -4.79 -16.53 9.76
C GLU A 8 -4.06 -16.56 11.11
N THR A 9 -2.88 -17.19 11.15
CA THR A 9 -2.12 -17.40 12.40
C THR A 9 -1.06 -16.34 12.64
N ARG A 10 -0.97 -15.29 11.81
CA ARG A 10 0.05 -14.24 11.94
C ARG A 10 -0.31 -13.26 13.05
N VAL A 11 0.47 -13.28 14.12
CA VAL A 11 0.42 -12.24 15.15
C VAL A 11 1.43 -11.15 14.80
N THR A 12 0.94 -9.96 14.45
CA THR A 12 1.78 -8.79 14.14
C THR A 12 1.21 -7.53 14.78
N SER A 13 2.00 -6.47 14.86
CA SER A 13 1.47 -5.17 15.29
C SER A 13 0.45 -4.65 14.28
N TRP A 14 -0.50 -3.83 14.72
CA TRP A 14 -1.58 -3.35 13.86
C TRP A 14 -1.09 -2.63 12.57
N ARG A 15 0.10 -2.03 12.58
CA ARG A 15 0.72 -1.44 11.38
C ARG A 15 1.16 -2.50 10.36
N LYS A 16 1.63 -3.65 10.84
CA LYS A 16 2.09 -4.78 10.03
C LYS A 16 0.98 -5.81 9.77
N ASP A 17 -0.21 -5.58 10.31
CA ASP A 17 -1.37 -6.43 10.14
C ASP A 17 -1.98 -6.20 8.75
N ASP A 18 -1.74 -7.15 7.85
CA ASP A 18 -2.21 -7.10 6.47
C ASP A 18 -3.67 -7.57 6.33
N THR A 19 -4.34 -7.95 7.43
CA THR A 19 -5.79 -8.21 7.43
C THR A 19 -6.61 -6.93 7.41
N ARG A 20 -5.96 -5.78 7.62
CA ARG A 20 -6.55 -4.44 7.55
C ARG A 20 -6.35 -3.82 6.17
N LEU A 21 -7.39 -3.21 5.62
CA LEU A 21 -7.35 -2.50 4.33
C LEU A 21 -6.27 -1.43 4.37
N HIS A 22 -5.39 -1.48 3.38
CA HIS A 22 -4.30 -0.54 3.22
C HIS A 22 -3.88 -0.41 1.76
N VAL A 23 -3.13 0.64 1.47
CA VAL A 23 -2.25 0.73 0.32
C VAL A 23 -0.82 0.46 0.76
N ASP A 24 -0.02 -0.13 -0.10
CA ASP A 24 1.38 -0.41 0.22
C ASP A 24 2.16 0.90 0.41
N SER A 25 2.85 0.97 1.55
CA SER A 25 3.87 1.97 1.83
C SER A 25 4.95 1.32 2.69
N PHE A 26 6.22 1.54 2.34
CA PHE A 26 7.34 0.92 3.03
C PHE A 26 8.10 1.97 3.85
N PRO A 27 8.03 1.95 5.21
CA PRO A 27 8.65 2.97 6.03
C PRO A 27 10.15 3.13 5.81
N SER A 28 10.87 2.02 5.59
CA SER A 28 12.33 2.00 5.41
C SER A 28 12.78 2.03 3.95
N ASN A 29 11.86 1.91 2.99
CA ASN A 29 12.18 1.89 1.57
C ASN A 29 11.30 2.89 0.79
N PRO A 30 11.57 4.21 0.92
CA PRO A 30 10.83 5.23 0.19
C PRO A 30 10.88 4.98 -1.31
N THR A 31 9.73 5.14 -1.96
CA THR A 31 9.55 4.89 -3.40
C THR A 31 9.91 6.08 -4.25
N GLY A 32 9.92 7.30 -3.68
CA GLY A 32 10.13 8.53 -4.45
C GLY A 32 9.09 8.74 -5.55
N GLY A 33 7.86 8.25 -5.35
CA GLY A 33 6.78 8.35 -6.33
C GLY A 33 6.73 7.20 -7.34
N LEU A 34 7.67 6.25 -7.31
CA LEU A 34 7.59 5.05 -8.13
C LEU A 34 6.34 4.24 -7.81
N ARG A 35 5.73 3.68 -8.85
CA ARG A 35 4.56 2.82 -8.74
C ARG A 35 4.94 1.42 -8.30
N LEU A 36 4.12 0.84 -7.43
CA LEU A 36 4.27 -0.54 -6.96
C LEU A 36 3.32 -1.48 -7.71
N LEU A 37 3.79 -2.06 -8.82
CA LEU A 37 3.04 -3.10 -9.53
C LEU A 37 3.40 -4.45 -8.95
N ARG A 38 2.42 -5.18 -8.42
CA ARG A 38 2.61 -6.50 -7.84
C ARG A 38 1.84 -7.55 -8.63
N VAL A 39 2.54 -8.63 -8.93
CA VAL A 39 1.99 -9.83 -9.56
C VAL A 39 1.98 -10.93 -8.50
N PHE A 40 0.85 -11.57 -8.33
CA PHE A 40 0.64 -12.61 -7.33
C PHE A 40 0.12 -13.88 -7.98
N THR A 41 0.52 -15.03 -7.45
CA THR A 41 -0.03 -16.33 -7.84
C THR A 41 -0.34 -17.15 -6.60
N ASN A 42 -1.58 -17.64 -6.52
CA ASN A 42 -1.97 -18.60 -5.50
C ASN A 42 -1.46 -19.98 -5.93
N ILE A 43 -0.49 -20.53 -5.20
CA ILE A 43 0.11 -21.84 -5.50
C ILE A 43 -0.24 -22.88 -4.42
N ASN A 44 -1.39 -22.70 -3.77
CA ASN A 44 -1.83 -23.62 -2.73
C ASN A 44 -2.07 -25.03 -3.29
N PRO A 45 -1.37 -26.07 -2.79
CA PRO A 45 -1.49 -27.43 -3.31
C PRO A 45 -2.77 -28.15 -2.83
N ASN A 46 -3.43 -27.61 -1.79
CA ASN A 46 -4.55 -28.26 -1.11
C ASN A 46 -5.91 -27.72 -1.57
N GLY A 47 -5.96 -26.99 -2.69
CA GLY A 47 -7.23 -26.46 -3.21
C GLY A 47 -7.74 -25.18 -2.50
N LEU A 48 -6.96 -24.60 -1.57
CA LEU A 48 -7.45 -23.50 -0.74
C LEU A 48 -7.33 -22.13 -1.43
N PRO A 49 -8.37 -21.28 -1.34
CA PRO A 49 -8.32 -19.94 -1.91
C PRO A 49 -7.42 -19.00 -1.10
N ARG A 50 -7.07 -17.87 -1.73
CA ARG A 50 -6.50 -16.70 -1.08
C ARG A 50 -7.60 -15.64 -0.98
N THR A 51 -8.16 -15.45 0.21
CA THR A 51 -9.24 -14.47 0.39
C THR A 51 -8.66 -13.08 0.56
N TRP A 52 -9.03 -12.17 -0.33
CA TRP A 52 -8.73 -10.74 -0.26
C TRP A 52 -9.99 -9.93 0.04
N ARG A 53 -9.81 -8.77 0.67
CA ARG A 53 -10.79 -7.67 0.61
C ARG A 53 -10.18 -6.55 -0.23
N VAL A 54 -10.96 -6.01 -1.15
CA VAL A 54 -10.59 -4.86 -1.99
C VAL A 54 -11.47 -3.69 -1.58
N GLY A 55 -10.85 -2.57 -1.23
CA GLY A 55 -11.54 -1.39 -0.72
C GLY A 55 -12.04 -0.42 -1.80
N GLU A 56 -12.52 0.73 -1.33
CA GLU A 56 -12.97 1.84 -2.18
C GLU A 56 -11.83 2.43 -3.05
N PRO A 57 -12.14 3.27 -4.05
CA PRO A 57 -11.12 3.93 -4.86
C PRO A 57 -10.14 4.78 -4.04
N PHE A 58 -8.87 4.77 -4.45
CA PHE A 58 -7.79 5.49 -3.75
C PHE A 58 -8.09 6.97 -3.47
N LYS A 59 -8.71 7.67 -4.42
CA LYS A 59 -9.01 9.10 -4.30
C LYS A 59 -9.95 9.37 -3.13
N ASP A 60 -10.97 8.53 -2.95
CA ASP A 60 -11.99 8.69 -1.90
C ASP A 60 -11.38 8.39 -0.53
N TYR A 61 -10.60 7.31 -0.46
CA TYR A 61 -9.79 6.98 0.71
C TYR A 61 -8.82 8.10 1.09
N ALA A 62 -8.03 8.60 0.13
CA ALA A 62 -7.06 9.65 0.37
C ALA A 62 -7.73 10.96 0.83
N ALA A 63 -8.82 11.36 0.18
CA ALA A 63 -9.57 12.57 0.55
C ALA A 63 -10.10 12.50 1.99
N ARG A 64 -10.49 11.31 2.46
CA ARG A 64 -10.93 11.07 3.84
C ARG A 64 -9.83 11.28 4.87
N PHE A 65 -8.62 10.76 4.61
CA PHE A 65 -7.56 10.70 5.62
C PHE A 65 -6.51 11.81 5.53
N ILE A 66 -6.35 12.49 4.39
CA ILE A 66 -5.42 13.63 4.23
C ILE A 66 -5.58 14.68 5.33
N PRO A 67 -6.79 15.11 5.73
CA PRO A 67 -6.96 16.11 6.79
C PRO A 67 -6.35 15.71 8.15
N SER A 68 -6.19 14.41 8.42
CA SER A 68 -5.60 13.88 9.66
C SER A 68 -4.08 13.69 9.57
N THR A 69 -3.48 13.95 8.41
CA THR A 69 -2.03 13.77 8.21
C THR A 69 -1.24 14.96 8.75
N LYS A 70 -0.02 14.70 9.19
CA LYS A 70 0.92 15.71 9.70
C LYS A 70 2.01 15.98 8.67
N ALA A 71 2.38 17.25 8.52
CA ALA A 71 3.54 17.62 7.73
C ALA A 71 4.81 17.00 8.33
N MET A 72 5.77 16.69 7.45
CA MET A 72 7.11 16.28 7.87
C MET A 72 7.84 17.48 8.47
N TRP A 73 8.59 17.28 9.56
CA TRP A 73 9.38 18.36 10.14
C TRP A 73 10.58 18.72 9.24
N PRO A 74 10.98 20.00 9.18
CA PRO A 74 12.20 20.40 8.47
C PRO A 74 13.40 19.58 8.93
N GLY A 75 14.16 19.01 7.98
CA GLY A 75 15.33 18.18 8.26
C GLY A 75 15.04 16.72 8.68
N GLN A 76 13.78 16.33 8.93
CA GLN A 76 13.43 14.97 9.34
C GLN A 76 13.85 13.92 8.30
N ALA A 77 13.53 14.13 7.01
CA ALA A 77 13.94 13.20 5.94
C ALA A 77 15.47 13.05 5.86
N TRP A 78 16.21 14.15 6.05
CA TRP A 78 17.67 14.11 6.05
C TRP A 78 18.20 13.32 7.24
N ALA A 79 17.66 13.56 8.45
CA ALA A 79 18.09 12.84 9.65
C ALA A 79 17.80 11.34 9.53
N MET A 80 16.64 10.95 9.00
CA MET A 80 16.29 9.55 8.79
C MET A 80 17.23 8.83 7.81
N ASP A 81 17.61 9.51 6.73
CA ASP A 81 18.56 9.01 5.74
C ASP A 81 19.98 8.92 6.32
N ALA A 82 20.45 9.98 6.98
CA ALA A 82 21.77 10.05 7.60
C ALA A 82 21.96 9.01 8.72
N LEU A 83 20.90 8.68 9.46
CA LEU A 83 20.91 7.65 10.49
C LEU A 83 20.67 6.23 9.93
N GLY A 84 20.52 6.06 8.62
CA GLY A 84 20.29 4.76 7.98
C GLY A 84 18.93 4.12 8.30
N LEU A 85 17.97 4.91 8.79
CA LEU A 85 16.61 4.43 9.07
C LEU A 85 15.79 4.20 7.80
N THR A 86 16.15 4.91 6.73
CA THR A 86 15.60 4.76 5.38
C THR A 86 16.72 4.50 4.39
N LYS A 87 16.43 3.72 3.33
CA LYS A 87 17.40 3.44 2.25
C LYS A 87 17.68 4.63 1.33
N SER A 88 16.84 5.65 1.39
CA SER A 88 16.94 6.89 0.63
C SER A 88 16.20 8.00 1.39
N LYS A 89 16.38 9.26 0.97
CA LYS A 89 15.61 10.38 1.50
C LYS A 89 14.11 10.17 1.26
N ARG A 90 13.35 10.20 2.35
CA ARG A 90 11.88 10.12 2.31
C ARG A 90 11.30 11.40 1.69
N SER A 91 10.54 11.26 0.60
CA SER A 91 9.85 12.39 -0.01
C SER A 91 8.58 12.79 0.76
N PRO A 92 8.01 14.00 0.53
CA PRO A 92 6.68 14.35 1.02
C PRO A 92 5.60 13.36 0.57
N TYR A 93 5.72 12.80 -0.64
CA TYR A 93 4.85 11.73 -1.13
C TYR A 93 4.95 10.46 -0.27
N ASP A 94 6.15 9.95 -0.02
CA ASP A 94 6.36 8.72 0.76
C ASP A 94 5.88 8.89 2.21
N HIS A 95 6.08 10.09 2.77
CA HIS A 95 5.58 10.45 4.09
C HIS A 95 4.05 10.46 4.16
N LEU A 96 3.40 11.00 3.13
CA LEU A 96 1.95 11.02 3.05
C LEU A 96 1.37 9.61 2.87
N MET A 97 1.94 8.82 1.95
CA MET A 97 1.56 7.41 1.74
C MET A 97 1.72 6.57 3.01
N GLY A 98 2.82 6.76 3.76
CA GLY A 98 3.02 6.10 5.04
C GLY A 98 1.97 6.47 6.09
N GLN A 99 1.58 7.75 6.15
CA GLN A 99 0.53 8.18 7.07
C GLN A 99 -0.86 7.69 6.64
N LEU A 100 -1.17 7.67 5.34
CA LEU A 100 -2.42 7.10 4.86
C LEU A 100 -2.52 5.63 5.28
N HIS A 101 -1.48 4.84 4.96
CA HIS A 101 -1.38 3.43 5.40
C HIS A 101 -1.67 3.27 6.89
N ASP A 102 -0.99 4.04 7.75
CA ASP A 102 -1.16 3.94 9.20
C ASP A 102 -2.55 4.42 9.67
N LEU A 103 -3.06 5.54 9.15
CA LEU A 103 -4.38 6.07 9.53
C LEU A 103 -5.50 5.09 9.13
N GLY A 104 -5.44 4.56 7.90
CA GLY A 104 -6.41 3.59 7.41
C GLY A 104 -6.41 2.30 8.22
N LYS A 105 -5.23 1.76 8.57
CA LYS A 105 -5.14 0.57 9.43
C LYS A 105 -5.59 0.86 10.87
N HIS A 106 -5.41 2.09 11.37
CA HIS A 106 -5.79 2.45 12.74
C HIS A 106 -7.31 2.63 12.91
N ASP A 107 -7.99 3.18 11.91
CA ASP A 107 -9.42 3.48 11.97
C ASP A 107 -10.29 2.21 11.87
N LEU A 108 -10.75 1.70 13.02
CA LEU A 108 -11.56 0.48 13.07
C LEU A 108 -12.97 0.66 12.51
N ASP A 109 -13.52 1.88 12.56
CA ASP A 109 -14.84 2.15 11.97
C ASP A 109 -14.74 2.09 10.44
N TYR A 110 -13.69 2.71 9.89
CA TYR A 110 -13.33 2.58 8.48
C TYR A 110 -13.16 1.11 8.06
N GLN A 111 -12.36 0.34 8.80
CA GLN A 111 -12.10 -1.07 8.47
C GLN A 111 -13.36 -1.93 8.42
N LYS A 112 -14.38 -1.57 9.21
CA LYS A 112 -15.65 -2.28 9.31
C LYS A 112 -16.67 -1.81 8.26
N ASN A 113 -16.79 -0.50 8.06
CA ASN A 113 -17.91 0.10 7.34
C ASN A 113 -17.55 0.62 5.95
N ALA A 114 -16.27 0.74 5.59
CA ALA A 114 -15.87 1.24 4.28
C ALA A 114 -16.36 0.29 3.15
N PRO A 115 -16.72 0.84 1.97
CA PRO A 115 -17.05 0.03 0.81
C PRO A 115 -15.91 -0.93 0.48
N GLN A 116 -16.23 -2.22 0.43
CA GLN A 116 -15.24 -3.27 0.19
C GLN A 116 -15.88 -4.52 -0.40
N LEU A 117 -15.10 -5.25 -1.20
CA LEU A 117 -15.48 -6.51 -1.83
C LEU A 117 -14.56 -7.62 -1.37
N THR A 118 -15.13 -8.72 -0.91
CA THR A 118 -14.38 -9.96 -0.65
C THR A 118 -14.21 -10.74 -1.94
N LEU A 119 -12.97 -11.15 -2.22
CA LEU A 119 -12.59 -11.93 -3.39
C LEU A 119 -11.85 -13.18 -2.93
N ASP A 120 -12.41 -14.34 -3.24
CA ASP A 120 -11.73 -15.62 -3.06
C ASP A 120 -10.97 -15.98 -4.35
N ILE A 121 -9.65 -15.87 -4.30
CA ILE A 121 -8.80 -16.13 -5.46
C ILE A 121 -8.37 -17.60 -5.45
N PRO A 122 -8.82 -18.42 -6.42
CA PRO A 122 -8.60 -19.86 -6.37
C PRO A 122 -7.13 -20.23 -6.59
N PRO A 123 -6.70 -21.43 -6.19
CA PRO A 123 -5.40 -21.97 -6.55
C PRO A 123 -5.16 -21.96 -8.06
N GLY A 124 -3.91 -21.72 -8.46
CA GLY A 124 -3.51 -21.60 -9.86
C GLY A 124 -3.83 -20.24 -10.50
N ALA A 125 -4.67 -19.41 -9.86
CA ALA A 125 -4.95 -18.07 -10.38
C ALA A 125 -3.81 -17.08 -10.11
N THR A 126 -3.62 -16.18 -11.08
CA THR A 126 -2.70 -15.05 -11.01
C THR A 126 -3.48 -13.75 -11.10
N TRP A 127 -3.10 -12.77 -10.29
CA TRP A 127 -3.66 -11.43 -10.34
C TRP A 127 -2.57 -10.37 -10.28
N VAL A 128 -2.89 -9.21 -10.84
CA VAL A 128 -1.96 -8.08 -11.00
C VAL A 128 -2.62 -6.84 -10.43
N VAL A 129 -1.88 -6.08 -9.63
CA VAL A 129 -2.42 -4.93 -8.91
C VAL A 129 -1.36 -3.86 -8.70
N PHE A 130 -1.75 -2.60 -8.83
CA PHE A 130 -0.99 -1.48 -8.27
C PHE A 130 -1.31 -1.38 -6.78
N SER A 131 -0.49 -2.00 -5.95
CA SER A 131 -0.76 -2.13 -4.51
C SER A 131 -0.59 -0.82 -3.74
N ASP A 132 0.11 0.15 -4.32
CA ASP A 132 0.20 1.53 -3.84
C ASP A 132 -1.08 2.36 -4.10
N GLN A 133 -2.05 1.80 -4.83
CA GLN A 133 -3.28 2.49 -5.22
C GLN A 133 -4.53 1.71 -4.82
N VAL A 134 -4.55 0.40 -5.06
CA VAL A 134 -5.70 -0.43 -4.71
C VAL A 134 -5.64 -0.76 -3.23
N LEU A 135 -6.67 -0.36 -2.49
CA LEU A 135 -6.83 -0.77 -1.10
C LEU A 135 -7.06 -2.26 -1.06
N HIS A 136 -6.23 -2.96 -0.29
CA HIS A 136 -6.32 -4.40 -0.16
C HIS A 136 -6.05 -4.87 1.26
N ALA A 137 -6.62 -6.02 1.59
CA ALA A 137 -6.36 -6.76 2.81
C ALA A 137 -6.39 -8.25 2.50
N VAL A 138 -5.57 -9.05 3.18
CA VAL A 138 -5.54 -10.51 3.03
C VAL A 138 -6.14 -11.14 4.27
N MET A 139 -7.23 -11.90 4.10
CA MET A 139 -8.00 -12.47 5.22
C MET A 139 -7.56 -13.89 5.55
N SER A 140 -7.16 -14.66 4.53
CA SER A 140 -6.87 -16.08 4.67
C SER A 140 -5.91 -16.56 3.58
N GLY A 141 -5.42 -17.78 3.77
CA GLY A 141 -4.72 -18.54 2.73
C GLY A 141 -3.23 -18.74 2.98
N GLN A 142 -2.66 -19.66 2.23
CA GLN A 142 -1.30 -20.16 2.38
C GLN A 142 -0.68 -20.41 1.00
N PHE A 143 0.64 -20.35 0.89
CA PHE A 143 1.43 -20.62 -0.31
C PHE A 143 1.11 -19.67 -1.48
N MET A 144 1.81 -18.53 -1.48
CA MET A 144 1.65 -17.51 -2.51
C MET A 144 3.01 -17.07 -3.05
N LEU A 145 3.11 -16.94 -4.37
CA LEU A 145 4.22 -16.27 -5.04
C LEU A 145 3.85 -14.82 -5.32
N GLU A 146 4.86 -13.96 -5.26
CA GLU A 146 4.69 -12.54 -5.46
C GLU A 146 5.92 -11.91 -6.08
N GLN A 147 5.73 -11.04 -7.06
CA GLN A 147 6.79 -10.25 -7.67
C GLN A 147 6.40 -8.77 -7.67
N THR A 148 7.31 -7.93 -7.21
CA THR A 148 7.15 -6.47 -7.26
C THR A 148 7.96 -5.91 -8.43
N PHE A 149 7.33 -5.02 -9.19
CA PHE A 149 7.94 -4.21 -10.24
C PHE A 149 7.76 -2.73 -9.90
N TYR A 150 8.83 -1.96 -10.08
CA TYR A 150 8.78 -0.51 -9.92
C TYR A 150 8.59 0.14 -11.28
N LEU A 151 7.55 0.96 -11.43
CA LEU A 151 7.31 1.71 -12.65
C LEU A 151 7.41 3.21 -12.38
N LYS A 152 8.07 3.93 -13.28
CA LYS A 152 8.11 5.38 -13.20
C LYS A 152 6.74 5.97 -13.61
N PRO A 153 6.19 6.96 -12.89
CA PRO A 153 4.89 7.55 -13.21
C PRO A 153 4.76 8.05 -14.66
N GLU A 154 5.84 8.60 -15.23
CA GLU A 154 5.90 9.07 -16.62
C GLU A 154 5.74 7.97 -17.67
N HIS A 155 5.93 6.69 -17.29
CA HIS A 155 5.72 5.55 -18.18
C HIS A 155 4.29 5.01 -18.14
N LEU A 156 3.41 5.57 -17.30
CA LEU A 156 2.00 5.21 -17.28
C LEU A 156 1.29 5.81 -18.50
N LYS A 157 0.34 5.06 -19.07
CA LYS A 157 -0.56 5.59 -20.11
C LYS A 157 -1.30 6.84 -19.65
N ASP A 158 -1.67 6.89 -18.38
CA ASP A 158 -2.36 8.03 -17.76
C ASP A 158 -1.73 8.31 -16.38
N PRO A 159 -0.68 9.16 -16.33
CA PRO A 159 -0.01 9.50 -15.08
C PRO A 159 -0.91 10.22 -14.06
N ALA A 160 -1.98 10.90 -14.53
CA ALA A 160 -2.89 11.65 -13.66
C ALA A 160 -3.70 10.75 -12.72
N LYS A 161 -3.84 9.46 -13.07
CA LYS A 161 -4.51 8.44 -12.24
C LYS A 161 -3.61 7.82 -11.17
N GLY A 162 -2.30 8.12 -11.17
CA GLY A 162 -1.38 7.60 -10.16
C GLY A 162 -1.57 8.25 -8.78
N PRO A 163 -1.28 7.55 -7.68
CA PRO A 163 -1.36 8.08 -6.33
C PRO A 163 -0.63 9.41 -6.17
N LEU A 164 0.57 9.55 -6.75
CA LEU A 164 1.34 10.80 -6.70
C LEU A 164 0.51 12.00 -7.20
N ARG A 165 -0.03 11.93 -8.42
CA ARG A 165 -0.80 13.04 -9.01
C ARG A 165 -2.12 13.28 -8.28
N ILE A 166 -2.79 12.23 -7.83
CA ILE A 166 -4.01 12.34 -7.02
C ILE A 166 -3.70 13.10 -5.72
N LEU A 167 -2.62 12.74 -5.02
CA LEU A 167 -2.25 13.40 -3.78
C LEU A 167 -1.78 14.85 -4.00
N GLU A 168 -1.05 15.13 -5.08
CA GLU A 168 -0.68 16.51 -5.44
C GLU A 168 -1.93 17.37 -5.69
N GLN A 169 -2.94 16.84 -6.37
CA GLN A 169 -4.22 17.52 -6.60
C GLN A 169 -4.98 17.76 -5.30
N LEU A 170 -5.07 16.74 -4.44
CA LEU A 170 -5.80 16.85 -3.16
C LEU A 170 -5.09 17.78 -2.16
N THR A 171 -3.77 17.89 -2.22
CA THR A 171 -2.98 18.74 -1.31
C THR A 171 -2.64 20.12 -1.88
N GLY A 172 -2.87 20.34 -3.18
CA GLY A 172 -2.58 21.61 -3.86
C GLY A 172 -1.09 21.95 -3.98
N ARG A 173 -0.19 20.96 -3.87
CA ARG A 173 1.28 21.18 -3.92
C ARG A 173 2.03 20.00 -4.54
N SER A 174 3.23 20.26 -5.04
CA SER A 174 4.16 19.19 -5.46
C SER A 174 4.57 18.34 -4.26
N LEU A 175 4.59 17.02 -4.44
CA LEU A 175 4.98 16.06 -3.40
C LEU A 175 6.34 15.41 -3.64
N LEU A 176 6.95 15.69 -4.80
CA LEU A 176 8.34 15.39 -5.07
C LEU A 176 9.12 16.71 -5.19
N THR A 177 10.28 16.77 -4.54
CA THR A 177 11.29 17.80 -4.81
C THR A 177 12.07 17.41 -6.05
N GLN A 178 12.21 18.35 -6.98
CA GLN A 178 13.12 18.23 -8.14
C GLN A 178 14.58 18.16 -7.67
#